data_AF-A0A9D8T369-F1
#
_entry.id   AF-A0A9D8T369-F1
#
_cell.length_a   1.000
_cell.length_b   1.000
_cell.length_c   1.000
_cell.angle_alpha   90.00
_cell.angle_beta   90.00
_cell.angle_gamma   90.00
#
_symmetry.space_group_name_H-M   'P 1'
#
loop_
_entity.id
_entity.type
_entity.pdbx_description
1 polymer ?
#
loop_
_entity_poly.entity_id
_entity_poly.type
_entity_poly.pdbx_seq_one_letter_code
_entity_poly.pdbx_strand_id
1 'polypeptide(L)'
;GATDNPWNGSAELLVLPELSGSDCEDLWFLASTGGVIKPVFVQQRKTPVLTCLDRESDENVFSRKEYIYGTDARGEAFLAFPHLIYKGGTGE
;
A
#
# COMPACT_ATOMS: atom_id res chain seq x y z
N GLY A 1 40.40 6.67 9.07
CA GLY A 1 39.32 7.61 9.42
C GLY A 1 38.16 7.27 8.53
N ALA A 2 37.14 6.61 9.08
CA ALA A 2 35.95 6.28 8.32
C ALA A 2 35.21 7.59 8.06
N THR A 3 35.09 7.95 6.79
CA THR A 3 34.32 9.10 6.34
C THR A 3 32.88 8.88 6.77
N ASP A 4 32.33 9.76 7.61
CA ASP A 4 30.90 9.77 7.90
C ASP A 4 30.13 9.80 6.58
N ASN A 5 29.16 8.89 6.41
CA ASN A 5 28.33 8.83 5.21
C ASN A 5 27.62 10.19 5.01
N PRO A 6 27.94 10.97 3.96
CA PRO A 6 27.35 12.30 3.77
C PRO A 6 25.84 12.24 3.52
N TRP A 7 25.32 11.07 3.13
CA TRP A 7 23.91 10.83 2.85
C TRP A 7 23.17 10.26 4.05
N ASN A 8 23.82 10.13 5.21
CA ASN A 8 23.13 9.69 6.42
C ASN A 8 21.98 10.65 6.75
N GLY A 9 20.76 10.12 6.86
CA GLY A 9 19.53 10.90 7.10
C GLY A 9 18.91 11.56 5.87
N SER A 10 19.44 11.34 4.65
CA SER A 10 18.83 11.92 3.43
C SER A 10 17.57 11.18 2.96
N ALA A 11 17.28 9.99 3.51
CA ALA A 11 16.11 9.18 3.20
C ALA A 11 15.52 8.56 4.47
N GLU A 12 14.20 8.38 4.45
CA GLU A 12 13.47 7.66 5.50
C GLU A 12 13.42 6.17 5.15
N LEU A 13 13.82 5.30 6.10
CA LEU A 13 13.74 3.86 5.93
C LEU A 13 12.33 3.37 6.30
N LEU A 14 11.64 2.80 5.31
CA LEU A 14 10.35 2.14 5.51
C LEU A 14 10.50 0.66 5.22
N VAL A 15 10.20 -0.18 6.22
CA VAL A 15 10.21 -1.64 6.08
C VAL A 15 8.78 -2.10 5.78
N LEU A 16 8.58 -2.67 4.59
CA LEU A 16 7.29 -3.16 4.11
C LEU A 16 7.35 -4.69 3.93
N PRO A 17 6.80 -5.48 4.87
CA PRO A 17 6.78 -6.93 4.77
C PRO A 17 6.07 -7.45 3.52
N GLU A 18 5.15 -6.67 2.94
CA GLU A 18 4.41 -7.04 1.73
C GLU A 18 5.31 -7.14 0.50
N LEU A 19 6.52 -6.55 0.56
CA LEU A 19 7.54 -6.66 -0.47
C LEU A 19 8.52 -7.82 -0.21
N SER A 20 8.34 -8.61 0.86
CA SER A 20 9.14 -9.80 1.11
C SER A 20 8.61 -10.98 0.30
N GLY A 21 9.33 -11.37 -0.74
CA GLY A 21 9.10 -12.57 -1.53
C GLY A 21 10.45 -13.15 -1.97
N SER A 22 10.48 -14.42 -2.36
CA SER A 22 11.71 -15.09 -2.85
C SER A 22 12.38 -14.31 -3.98
N ASP A 23 11.58 -13.63 -4.80
CA ASP A 23 12.04 -12.89 -5.97
C ASP A 23 12.47 -11.45 -5.62
N CYS A 24 12.45 -11.10 -4.33
CA CYS A 24 12.60 -9.74 -3.82
C CYS A 24 13.59 -9.61 -2.65
N GLU A 25 14.26 -10.69 -2.22
CA GLU A 25 15.05 -10.73 -0.98
C GLU A 25 16.14 -9.65 -0.91
N ASP A 26 16.75 -9.32 -2.05
CA ASP A 26 17.82 -8.31 -2.16
C ASP A 26 17.37 -6.99 -2.78
N LEU A 27 16.07 -6.80 -3.01
CA LEU A 27 15.55 -5.60 -3.66
C LEU A 27 15.29 -4.48 -2.66
N TRP A 28 15.69 -3.28 -3.03
CA TRP A 28 15.30 -2.05 -2.34
C TRP A 28 14.77 -1.02 -3.33
N PHE A 29 13.91 -0.14 -2.82
CA PHE A 29 13.28 0.91 -3.60
C PHE A 29 13.52 2.26 -2.94
N LEU A 30 13.94 3.24 -3.74
CA LEU A 30 14.05 4.63 -3.33
C LEU A 30 12.99 5.45 -4.08
N ALA A 31 12.11 6.13 -3.35
CA ALA A 31 11.07 6.95 -3.93
C ALA A 31 11.18 8.40 -3.43
N SER A 32 11.16 9.36 -4.35
CA SER A 32 11.02 10.77 -4.01
C SER A 32 9.55 11.12 -3.81
N THR A 33 9.12 11.29 -2.57
CA THR A 33 7.71 11.52 -2.20
C THR A 33 7.43 12.87 -1.53
N GLY A 34 8.49 13.66 -1.27
CA GLY A 34 8.38 14.99 -0.63
C GLY A 34 7.99 16.13 -1.58
N GLY A 35 7.86 15.86 -2.87
CA GLY A 35 7.42 16.83 -3.86
C GLY A 35 5.91 17.10 -3.82
N VAL A 36 5.46 18.08 -4.63
CA VAL A 36 4.02 18.45 -4.73
C VAL A 36 3.17 17.31 -5.29
N ILE A 37 3.74 16.48 -6.17
CA ILE A 37 3.07 15.33 -6.78
C ILE A 37 3.85 14.07 -6.45
N LYS A 38 3.13 13.02 -6.03
CA LYS A 38 3.70 11.70 -5.72
C LYS A 38 3.94 10.89 -7.00
N PRO A 39 4.93 9.97 -7.02
CA PRO A 39 5.19 9.12 -8.17
C PRO A 39 4.01 8.21 -8.52
N VAL A 40 3.30 7.72 -7.50
CA VAL A 40 2.08 6.93 -7.62
C VAL A 40 0.91 7.74 -7.07
N PHE A 41 -0.17 7.80 -7.84
CA PHE A 41 -1.38 8.50 -7.46
C PHE A 41 -2.57 7.54 -7.40
N VAL A 42 -3.27 7.54 -6.27
CA VAL A 42 -4.49 6.76 -6.09
C VAL A 42 -5.66 7.72 -6.01
N GLN A 43 -6.53 7.66 -7.02
CA GLN A 43 -7.76 8.42 -7.03
C GLN A 43 -8.87 7.58 -6.37
N GLN A 44 -9.21 7.91 -5.13
CA GLN A 44 -10.38 7.34 -4.47
C GLN A 44 -11.64 8.06 -4.96
N ARG A 45 -12.52 7.34 -5.67
CA ARG A 45 -13.81 7.88 -6.18
C ARG A 45 -14.97 7.56 -5.23
N LYS A 46 -14.89 6.44 -4.53
CA LYS A 46 -15.81 6.03 -3.48
C LYS A 46 -15.01 5.34 -2.38
N THR A 47 -14.97 5.96 -1.21
CA THR A 47 -14.34 5.40 -0.01
C THR A 47 -15.15 4.20 0.51
N PRO A 48 -14.51 3.09 0.88
CA PRO A 48 -15.22 1.95 1.46
C PRO A 48 -15.96 2.35 2.73
N VAL A 49 -17.21 1.90 2.85
CA VAL A 49 -17.98 1.94 4.10
C VAL A 49 -18.39 0.52 4.41
N LEU A 50 -17.99 0.04 5.59
CA LEU A 50 -18.37 -1.28 6.04
C LEU A 50 -19.87 -1.29 6.36
N THR A 51 -20.61 -2.17 5.68
CA THR A 51 -22.02 -2.43 5.97
C THR A 51 -22.18 -3.85 6.48
N CYS A 52 -22.92 -3.99 7.58
CA CYS A 52 -23.10 -5.25 8.29
C CYS A 52 -24.59 -5.60 8.37
N LEU A 53 -24.91 -6.87 8.10
CA LEU A 53 -26.17 -7.53 8.43
C LEU A 53 -25.85 -8.65 9.42
N ASP A 54 -25.60 -8.27 10.66
CA ASP A 54 -25.13 -9.13 11.74
C ASP A 54 -26.07 -9.17 12.95
N ARG A 55 -27.24 -8.50 12.87
CA ARG A 55 -28.18 -8.47 14.00
C ARG A 55 -28.95 -9.77 14.05
N GLU A 56 -29.26 -10.24 15.26
CA GLU A 56 -30.10 -11.43 15.47
C GLU A 56 -31.51 -11.30 14.86
N SER A 57 -31.99 -10.07 14.68
CA SER A 57 -33.25 -9.75 14.01
C SER A 57 -33.18 -9.83 12.48
N ASP A 58 -32.00 -9.90 11.88
CA ASP A 58 -31.83 -9.89 10.43
C ASP A 58 -32.15 -11.28 9.85
N GLU A 59 -32.84 -11.30 8.70
CA GLU A 59 -33.39 -12.53 8.09
C GLU A 59 -32.30 -13.58 7.78
N ASN A 60 -31.12 -13.14 7.37
CA ASN A 60 -29.96 -13.98 7.10
C ASN A 60 -29.47 -14.69 8.37
N VAL A 61 -29.48 -14.00 9.50
CA VAL A 61 -29.06 -14.57 10.78
C VAL A 61 -30.08 -15.59 11.27
N PHE A 62 -31.37 -15.22 11.24
CA PHE A 62 -32.43 -16.12 11.71
C PHE A 62 -32.58 -17.37 10.84
N SER A 63 -32.63 -17.20 9.52
CA SER A 63 -32.97 -18.29 8.60
C SER A 63 -31.76 -19.14 8.22
N ARG A 64 -30.59 -18.51 8.07
CA ARG A 64 -29.38 -19.16 7.53
C ARG A 64 -28.23 -19.22 8.52
N LYS A 65 -28.33 -18.53 9.66
CA LYS A 65 -27.25 -18.42 10.66
C LYS A 65 -25.96 -17.84 10.06
N GLU A 66 -26.11 -16.88 9.13
CA GLU A 66 -25.01 -16.24 8.43
C GLU A 66 -24.94 -14.76 8.78
N TYR A 67 -23.73 -14.26 9.07
CA TYR A 67 -23.45 -12.84 9.21
C TYR A 67 -22.83 -12.31 7.92
N ILE A 68 -23.44 -11.27 7.34
CA ILE A 68 -23.01 -10.73 6.06
C ILE A 68 -22.31 -9.39 6.28
N TYR A 69 -21.09 -9.30 5.75
CA TYR A 69 -20.30 -8.09 5.74
C TYR A 69 -19.99 -7.71 4.30
N GLY A 70 -20.25 -6.47 3.97
CA GLY A 70 -20.03 -5.92 2.64
C GLY A 70 -19.30 -4.59 2.72
N THR A 71 -18.58 -4.28 1.67
CA THR A 71 -18.07 -2.93 1.42
C THR A 71 -18.16 -2.66 -0.07
N ASP A 72 -18.43 -1.41 -0.43
CA ASP A 72 -18.37 -0.96 -1.81
C ASP A 72 -17.37 0.20 -1.91
N ALA A 73 -16.33 -0.01 -2.71
CA ALA A 73 -15.27 0.95 -2.95
C ALA A 73 -14.97 1.05 -4.43
N ARG A 74 -14.62 2.26 -4.87
CA ARG A 74 -14.22 2.51 -6.26
C ARG A 74 -13.05 3.46 -6.30
N GLY A 75 -12.02 3.10 -7.04
CA GLY A 75 -10.86 3.95 -7.26
C GLY A 75 -10.18 3.64 -8.58
N GLU A 76 -9.09 4.33 -8.84
CA GLU A 76 -8.09 4.00 -9.85
C GLU A 76 -6.71 4.32 -9.28
N ALA A 77 -5.68 3.60 -9.74
CA ALA A 77 -4.29 3.89 -9.42
C ALA A 77 -3.51 4.11 -10.72
N PHE A 78 -2.66 5.14 -10.73
CA PHE A 78 -1.86 5.49 -11.89
C PHE A 78 -0.43 5.84 -11.51
N LEU A 79 0.49 5.58 -12.43
CA LEU A 79 1.88 6.05 -12.36
C LEU A 79 1.93 7.47 -12.91
N ALA A 80 1.99 8.46 -12.02
CA ALA A 80 2.06 9.86 -12.42
C ALA A 80 3.48 10.23 -12.87
N PHE A 81 4.47 9.96 -12.02
CA PHE A 81 5.88 10.27 -12.26
C PHE A 81 6.77 9.05 -11.92
N PRO A 82 6.74 7.99 -12.74
CA PRO A 82 7.45 6.74 -12.43
C PRO A 82 8.98 6.91 -12.34
N HIS A 83 9.55 7.92 -13.01
CA HIS A 83 10.99 8.22 -12.96
C HIS A 83 11.48 8.77 -11.61
N LEU A 84 10.57 9.03 -10.65
CA LEU A 84 10.92 9.40 -9.27
C LEU A 84 11.07 8.19 -8.35
N ILE A 85 10.95 6.97 -8.88
CA ILE A 85 11.19 5.72 -8.16
C ILE A 85 12.37 5.02 -8.81
N TYR A 86 13.31 4.56 -7.98
CA TYR A 86 14.45 3.76 -8.40
C TYR A 86 14.41 2.40 -7.69
N LYS A 87 14.63 1.34 -8.46
CA LYS A 87 14.86 -0.01 -7.95
C LYS A 87 16.37 -0.26 -7.91
N GLY A 88 16.86 -0.71 -6.77
CA GLY A 88 18.20 -1.25 -6.63
C GLY A 88 18.19 -2.62 -5.95
N GLY A 89 19.36 -3.24 -5.88
CA GLY A 89 19.52 -4.62 -5.41
C GLY A 89 20.06 -5.55 -6.49
N THR A 90 20.70 -6.62 -6.05
CA THR A 90 21.21 -7.69 -6.92
C THR A 90 20.12 -8.74 -7.10
N GLY A 91 19.01 -8.37 -7.74
CA GLY A 91 18.08 -9.38 -8.25
C GLY A 91 18.67 -9.99 -9.51
N GLU A 92 19.04 -11.27 -9.47
CA GLU A 92 19.10 -12.10 -10.68
C GLU A 92 17.70 -12.22 -11.32
#